data_AF-A0A947EWN0-F1
#
_entry.id   AF-A0A947EWN0-F1
#
_cell.length_a   1.000
_cell.length_b   1.000
_cell.length_c   1.000
_cell.angle_alpha   90.00
_cell.angle_beta   90.00
_cell.angle_gamma   90.00
#
_symmetry.space_group_name_H-M   'P 1'
#
loop_
_entity.id
_entity.type
_entity.pdbx_description
1 polymer ?
#
loop_
_entity_poly.entity_id
_entity_poly.type
_entity_poly.pdbx_seq_one_letter_code
_entity_poly.pdbx_strand_id
1 'polypeptide(L)'
;VDSEVSVTATSNSFVAKIPAVNGRFDINGGIQYGFQQGFNANDLRISGQRLMVTSGKEGSLTVYNKTDLSIIEELPYFDLRSIALNEDKIALLDAGSGLKILDGSYQLIKEILVTTDLGLATKKTIDYTGDRIIVPEAGQGAGVYSETTGSLLEYLPIMVNPQDLAEGDRVTNAVVSNDEVILMANGGAGLCLSEEKDGQLSPVGIIELEGSINYVQSKGDYIIAASGREGVQIIKLNRPPESLESRCASLPIYEGSAKLNIPAGQEYAFSGSKRFNNMKINGSLLLCGSWTVRNNVLINTDALFEYRGNLIIGRNNSRKELTVAPGATFRVEGNLTLYGDLILEDGATLEFLGPDSRVNIFGEVEIGDNVNISGTFEDIRNKF
;
A
#
# COMPACT_ATOMS: atom_id res chain seq x y z
N VAL A 1 -29.31 -9.51 -9.93
CA VAL A 1 -30.66 -9.03 -10.33
C VAL A 1 -31.45 -10.25 -10.79
N ASP A 2 -32.78 -10.21 -10.82
CA ASP A 2 -33.56 -11.24 -11.51
C ASP A 2 -33.86 -10.72 -12.93
N SER A 3 -33.14 -11.26 -13.92
CA SER A 3 -33.27 -10.85 -15.32
C SER A 3 -34.59 -11.30 -15.95
N GLU A 4 -35.26 -12.31 -15.39
CA GLU A 4 -36.54 -12.80 -15.94
C GLU A 4 -37.67 -11.81 -15.70
N VAL A 5 -37.58 -11.02 -14.63
CA VAL A 5 -38.58 -10.00 -14.26
C VAL A 5 -38.12 -8.57 -14.56
N SER A 6 -36.86 -8.38 -14.97
CA SER A 6 -36.29 -7.07 -15.25
C SER A 6 -36.55 -6.61 -16.67
N VAL A 7 -36.89 -5.32 -16.84
CA VAL A 7 -37.06 -4.71 -18.17
C VAL A 7 -35.75 -4.23 -18.79
N THR A 8 -34.65 -4.23 -18.03
CA THR A 8 -33.33 -3.73 -18.49
C THR A 8 -32.21 -4.78 -18.42
N ALA A 9 -32.31 -5.74 -17.50
CA ALA A 9 -31.23 -6.70 -17.29
C ALA A 9 -31.30 -7.83 -18.30
N THR A 10 -30.20 -8.02 -19.04
CA THR A 10 -30.06 -9.15 -19.97
C THR A 10 -29.47 -10.39 -19.30
N SER A 11 -28.96 -10.25 -18.07
CA SER A 11 -28.44 -11.34 -17.23
C SER A 11 -28.51 -10.97 -15.75
N ASN A 12 -28.42 -11.98 -14.88
CA ASN A 12 -28.41 -11.83 -13.43
C ASN A 12 -27.10 -11.22 -12.89
N SER A 13 -25.99 -11.54 -13.56
CA SER A 13 -24.64 -11.06 -13.29
C SER A 13 -24.38 -9.74 -14.02
N PHE A 14 -23.93 -8.73 -13.29
CA PHE A 14 -23.70 -7.40 -13.84
C PHE A 14 -22.61 -6.62 -13.09
N VAL A 15 -22.06 -5.62 -13.76
CA VAL A 15 -21.27 -4.54 -13.17
C VAL A 15 -21.98 -3.21 -13.39
N ALA A 16 -21.89 -2.31 -12.42
CA ALA A 16 -22.48 -0.98 -12.49
C ALA A 16 -21.41 0.10 -12.33
N LYS A 17 -21.54 1.17 -13.11
CA LYS A 17 -20.71 2.37 -13.01
C LYS A 17 -21.58 3.56 -12.64
N ILE A 18 -21.25 4.15 -11.50
CA ILE A 18 -21.94 5.31 -10.94
C ILE A 18 -20.97 6.50 -11.01
N PRO A 19 -21.33 7.61 -11.67
CA PRO A 19 -20.52 8.82 -11.66
C PRO A 19 -20.32 9.36 -10.24
N ALA A 20 -19.15 9.95 -9.99
CA ALA A 20 -18.89 10.65 -8.74
C ALA A 20 -18.38 12.05 -9.03
N VAL A 21 -18.98 13.07 -8.40
CA VAL A 21 -18.62 14.48 -8.53
C VAL A 21 -18.29 15.01 -7.15
N ASN A 22 -17.08 15.58 -6.98
CA ASN A 22 -16.59 16.09 -5.69
C ASN A 22 -16.72 15.07 -4.54
N GLY A 23 -16.40 13.80 -4.82
CA GLY A 23 -16.43 12.72 -3.82
C GLY A 23 -17.83 12.22 -3.45
N ARG A 24 -18.89 12.63 -4.16
CA ARG A 24 -20.27 12.15 -3.95
C ARG A 24 -20.76 11.42 -5.19
N PHE A 25 -21.48 10.31 -4.99
CA PHE A 25 -22.16 9.63 -6.08
C PHE A 25 -23.23 10.54 -6.68
N ASP A 26 -23.16 10.73 -7.99
CA ASP A 26 -24.16 11.44 -8.77
C ASP A 26 -25.11 10.43 -9.41
N ILE A 27 -26.13 10.05 -8.66
CA ILE A 27 -27.18 9.14 -9.14
C ILE A 27 -28.07 9.80 -10.21
N ASN A 28 -28.10 11.13 -10.31
CA ASN A 28 -28.86 11.85 -11.33
C ASN A 28 -28.15 11.81 -12.69
N GLY A 29 -26.82 11.68 -12.69
CA GLY A 29 -26.00 11.43 -13.88
C GLY A 29 -26.25 10.07 -14.55
N GLY A 30 -27.07 9.21 -13.94
CA GLY A 30 -27.43 7.89 -14.43
C GLY A 30 -26.42 6.81 -14.05
N ILE A 31 -26.90 5.57 -13.96
CA ILE A 31 -26.06 4.39 -13.71
C ILE A 31 -25.91 3.63 -15.02
N GLN A 32 -24.66 3.36 -15.42
CA GLN A 32 -24.37 2.49 -16.54
C GLN A 32 -24.25 1.05 -16.05
N TYR A 33 -24.79 0.11 -16.82
CA TYR A 33 -24.76 -1.32 -16.49
C TYR A 33 -24.12 -2.11 -17.62
N GLY A 34 -23.19 -2.99 -17.27
CA GLY A 34 -22.71 -4.07 -18.13
C GLY A 34 -23.25 -5.38 -17.58
N PHE A 35 -23.89 -6.18 -18.44
CA PHE A 35 -24.39 -7.51 -18.08
C PHE A 35 -23.48 -8.57 -18.70
N GLN A 36 -23.31 -9.70 -18.02
CA GLN A 36 -22.44 -10.80 -18.44
C GLN A 36 -23.08 -12.14 -18.07
N GLN A 37 -22.57 -13.23 -18.64
CA GLN A 37 -23.00 -14.57 -18.29
C GLN A 37 -22.88 -14.84 -16.77
N GLY A 38 -23.76 -15.72 -16.25
CA GLY A 38 -23.75 -16.17 -14.86
C GLY A 38 -24.74 -15.45 -13.95
N PHE A 39 -24.73 -15.83 -12.67
CA PHE A 39 -25.69 -15.35 -11.67
C PHE A 39 -25.22 -14.15 -10.86
N ASN A 40 -23.90 -14.03 -10.66
CA ASN A 40 -23.29 -12.99 -9.84
C ASN A 40 -21.88 -12.67 -10.35
N ALA A 41 -21.57 -11.37 -10.43
CA ALA A 41 -20.21 -10.89 -10.58
C ALA A 41 -19.48 -11.03 -9.24
N ASN A 42 -18.29 -11.62 -9.26
CA ASN A 42 -17.56 -11.98 -8.04
C ASN A 42 -16.43 -11.01 -7.73
N ASP A 43 -15.69 -10.58 -8.75
CA ASP A 43 -14.55 -9.69 -8.59
C ASP A 43 -14.30 -8.90 -9.88
N LEU A 44 -13.56 -7.79 -9.77
CA LEU A 44 -13.20 -6.96 -10.90
C LEU A 44 -11.81 -6.36 -10.78
N ARG A 45 -11.15 -6.12 -11.91
CA ARG A 45 -9.91 -5.36 -11.99
C ARG A 45 -9.96 -4.40 -13.17
N ILE A 46 -9.30 -3.25 -13.01
CA ILE A 46 -9.20 -2.23 -14.04
C ILE A 46 -7.76 -2.18 -14.52
N SER A 47 -7.55 -2.29 -15.83
CA SER A 47 -6.24 -2.07 -16.47
C SER A 47 -6.41 -1.15 -17.66
N GLY A 48 -5.85 0.06 -17.56
CA GLY A 48 -6.03 1.11 -18.56
C GLY A 48 -7.50 1.43 -18.83
N GLN A 49 -7.93 1.21 -20.08
CA GLN A 49 -9.31 1.41 -20.55
C GLN A 49 -10.17 0.15 -20.49
N ARG A 50 -9.66 -0.93 -19.89
CA ARG A 50 -10.38 -2.21 -19.77
C ARG A 50 -10.81 -2.45 -18.33
N LEU A 51 -12.03 -2.94 -18.17
CA LEU A 51 -12.60 -3.41 -16.91
C LEU A 51 -12.84 -4.92 -17.06
N MET A 52 -12.12 -5.72 -16.30
CA MET A 52 -12.24 -7.18 -16.30
C MET A 52 -13.10 -7.59 -15.11
N VAL A 53 -14.10 -8.43 -15.35
CA VAL A 53 -15.07 -8.85 -14.34
C VAL A 53 -15.24 -10.36 -14.40
N THR A 54 -15.16 -11.01 -13.25
CA THR A 54 -15.39 -12.45 -13.14
C THR A 54 -16.81 -12.74 -12.67
N SER A 55 -17.37 -13.88 -13.06
CA SER A 55 -18.65 -14.37 -12.54
C SER A 55 -18.59 -15.83 -12.11
N GLY A 56 -19.53 -16.20 -11.24
CA GLY A 56 -19.51 -17.49 -10.52
C GLY A 56 -19.84 -18.73 -11.37
N LYS A 57 -20.52 -19.69 -10.76
CA LYS A 57 -20.66 -21.08 -11.23
C LYS A 57 -20.86 -21.27 -12.75
N GLU A 58 -21.83 -20.58 -13.36
CA GLU A 58 -22.11 -20.65 -14.80
C GLU A 58 -21.64 -19.39 -15.55
N GLY A 59 -20.51 -18.84 -15.11
CA GLY A 59 -20.03 -17.53 -15.50
C GLY A 59 -18.98 -17.51 -16.62
N SER A 60 -18.34 -16.36 -16.67
CA SER A 60 -17.34 -15.92 -17.63
C SER A 60 -16.35 -14.96 -16.97
N LEU A 61 -15.19 -14.82 -17.62
CA LEU A 61 -14.41 -13.59 -17.56
C LEU A 61 -14.94 -12.67 -18.66
N THR A 62 -15.49 -11.52 -18.28
CA THR A 62 -15.96 -10.50 -19.22
C THR A 62 -15.08 -9.26 -19.15
N VAL A 63 -14.66 -8.80 -20.31
CA VAL A 63 -13.83 -7.61 -20.49
C VAL A 63 -14.69 -6.53 -21.10
N TYR A 64 -14.85 -5.43 -20.37
CA TYR A 64 -15.59 -4.26 -20.78
C TYR A 64 -14.66 -3.10 -21.16
N ASN A 65 -15.13 -2.23 -22.04
CA ASN A 65 -14.60 -0.89 -22.14
C ASN A 65 -15.00 -0.10 -20.88
N LYS A 66 -14.01 0.42 -20.15
CA LYS A 66 -14.19 1.15 -18.89
C LYS A 66 -15.06 2.41 -19.05
N THR A 67 -15.11 2.99 -20.25
CA THR A 67 -15.79 4.25 -20.51
C THR A 67 -17.31 4.07 -20.59
N ASP A 68 -17.78 3.07 -21.32
CA ASP A 68 -19.20 2.88 -21.67
C ASP A 68 -19.78 1.51 -21.27
N LEU A 69 -18.96 0.62 -20.72
CA LEU A 69 -19.30 -0.76 -20.36
C LEU A 69 -19.77 -1.62 -21.54
N SER A 70 -19.36 -1.31 -22.79
CA SER A 70 -19.54 -2.25 -23.90
C SER A 70 -18.61 -3.47 -23.73
N ILE A 71 -19.11 -4.67 -24.01
CA ILE A 71 -18.29 -5.90 -23.99
C ILE A 71 -17.26 -5.83 -25.12
N ILE A 72 -15.99 -6.04 -24.78
CA ILE A 72 -14.87 -6.21 -25.69
C ILE A 72 -14.64 -7.71 -25.95
N GLU A 73 -14.60 -8.50 -24.87
CA GLU A 73 -14.35 -9.94 -24.89
C GLU A 73 -15.20 -10.61 -23.79
N GLU A 74 -15.71 -11.81 -24.03
CA GLU A 74 -16.37 -12.63 -23.01
C GLU A 74 -15.94 -14.09 -23.18
N LEU A 75 -15.26 -14.62 -22.16
CA LEU A 75 -14.63 -15.93 -22.20
C LEU A 75 -15.28 -16.87 -21.18
N PRO A 76 -15.73 -18.08 -21.58
CA PRO A 76 -16.38 -19.00 -20.67
C PRO A 76 -15.36 -19.57 -19.68
N TYR A 77 -15.52 -19.18 -18.42
CA TYR A 77 -14.78 -19.69 -17.28
C TYR A 77 -15.76 -19.88 -16.14
N PHE A 78 -15.96 -21.14 -15.77
CA PHE A 78 -16.96 -21.52 -14.78
C PHE A 78 -16.41 -21.37 -13.36
N ASP A 79 -17.31 -20.99 -12.45
CA ASP A 79 -17.05 -20.89 -11.02
C ASP A 79 -15.84 -20.02 -10.63
N LEU A 80 -15.64 -18.91 -11.36
CA LEU A 80 -14.57 -17.96 -11.03
C LEU A 80 -14.85 -17.30 -9.68
N ARG A 81 -13.87 -17.34 -8.78
CA ARG A 81 -13.93 -16.77 -7.43
C ARG A 81 -13.26 -15.40 -7.35
N SER A 82 -12.18 -15.18 -8.11
CA SER A 82 -11.43 -13.92 -8.07
C SER A 82 -10.57 -13.72 -9.32
N ILE A 83 -10.07 -12.50 -9.49
CA ILE A 83 -9.10 -12.09 -10.51
C ILE A 83 -8.01 -11.22 -9.87
N ALA A 84 -6.74 -11.47 -10.20
CA ALA A 84 -5.62 -10.60 -9.87
C ALA A 84 -4.79 -10.30 -11.12
N LEU A 85 -4.06 -9.17 -11.09
CA LEU A 85 -3.22 -8.71 -12.18
C LEU A 85 -1.77 -8.59 -11.70
N ASN A 86 -0.83 -8.96 -12.56
CA ASN A 86 0.58 -8.70 -12.38
C ASN A 86 1.18 -8.30 -13.72
N GLU A 87 1.51 -7.02 -13.90
CA GLU A 87 1.93 -6.47 -15.19
C GLU A 87 0.97 -6.80 -16.34
N ASP A 88 1.38 -7.68 -17.27
CA ASP A 88 0.61 -8.16 -18.41
C ASP A 88 -0.12 -9.51 -18.15
N LYS A 89 0.05 -10.09 -16.96
CA LYS A 89 -0.54 -11.37 -16.55
C LYS A 89 -1.84 -11.18 -15.80
N ILE A 90 -2.74 -12.11 -16.03
CA ILE A 90 -4.06 -12.17 -15.41
C ILE A 90 -4.18 -13.53 -14.73
N ALA A 91 -4.27 -13.54 -13.40
CA ALA A 91 -4.61 -14.74 -12.66
C ALA A 91 -6.11 -14.79 -12.42
N LEU A 92 -6.73 -15.92 -12.74
CA LEU A 92 -8.11 -16.25 -12.39
C LEU A 92 -8.08 -17.40 -11.38
N LEU A 93 -8.83 -17.25 -10.29
CA LEU A 93 -9.11 -18.37 -9.38
C LEU A 93 -10.47 -18.96 -9.71
N ASP A 94 -10.54 -20.26 -9.93
CA ASP A 94 -11.77 -21.02 -10.06
C ASP A 94 -11.80 -22.17 -9.04
N ALA A 95 -12.99 -22.61 -8.63
CA ALA A 95 -13.12 -23.66 -7.62
C ALA A 95 -12.99 -25.10 -8.15
N GLY A 96 -12.86 -25.29 -9.47
CA GLY A 96 -12.68 -26.60 -10.08
C GLY A 96 -11.21 -27.02 -10.22
N SER A 97 -10.38 -26.13 -10.77
CA SER A 97 -8.95 -26.39 -11.05
C SER A 97 -7.97 -25.58 -10.22
N GLY A 98 -8.38 -24.45 -9.64
CA GLY A 98 -7.47 -23.54 -8.95
C GLY A 98 -7.13 -22.33 -9.80
N LEU A 99 -5.86 -22.12 -10.12
CA LEU A 99 -5.42 -20.91 -10.82
C LEU A 99 -5.28 -21.14 -12.33
N LYS A 100 -5.78 -20.18 -13.11
CA LYS A 100 -5.52 -20.05 -14.55
C LYS A 100 -4.79 -18.74 -14.80
N ILE A 101 -3.64 -18.80 -15.46
CA ILE A 101 -2.82 -17.64 -15.79
C ILE A 101 -2.99 -17.32 -17.27
N LEU A 102 -3.47 -16.13 -17.58
CA LEU A 102 -3.67 -15.62 -18.93
C LEU A 102 -2.66 -14.52 -19.25
N ASP A 103 -2.39 -14.32 -20.54
CA ASP A 103 -1.66 -13.16 -21.03
C ASP A 103 -2.56 -11.92 -21.20
N GLY A 104 -1.99 -10.78 -21.60
CA GLY A 104 -2.73 -9.54 -21.85
C GLY A 104 -3.69 -9.58 -23.06
N SER A 105 -3.67 -10.68 -23.81
CA SER A 105 -4.62 -11.02 -24.88
C SER A 105 -5.61 -12.12 -24.45
N TYR A 106 -5.69 -12.39 -23.15
CA TYR A 106 -6.59 -13.33 -22.51
C TYR A 106 -6.39 -14.80 -22.92
N GLN A 107 -5.22 -15.14 -23.48
CA GLN A 107 -4.89 -16.51 -23.82
C GLN A 107 -4.33 -17.23 -22.60
N LEU A 108 -4.79 -18.46 -22.38
CA LEU A 108 -4.30 -19.32 -21.30
C LEU A 108 -2.83 -19.67 -21.52
N ILE A 109 -1.98 -19.27 -20.57
CA ILE A 109 -0.56 -19.59 -20.52
C ILE A 109 -0.33 -20.84 -19.68
N LYS A 110 -0.98 -20.92 -18.52
CA LYS A 110 -0.70 -21.93 -17.49
C LYS A 110 -1.89 -22.19 -16.59
N GLU A 111 -1.97 -23.41 -16.09
CA GLU A 111 -2.84 -23.78 -14.97
C GLU A 111 -1.99 -24.23 -13.79
N ILE A 112 -2.36 -23.82 -12.59
CA ILE A 112 -1.73 -24.23 -11.34
C ILE A 112 -2.82 -24.87 -10.47
N LEU A 113 -2.63 -26.15 -10.16
CA LEU A 113 -3.62 -26.93 -9.43
C LEU A 113 -3.69 -26.49 -7.96
N VAL A 114 -4.88 -26.10 -7.52
CA VAL A 114 -5.21 -25.90 -6.10
C VAL A 114 -6.13 -27.03 -5.69
N THR A 115 -5.64 -27.93 -4.83
CA THR A 115 -6.38 -29.15 -4.45
C THR A 115 -7.32 -28.96 -3.27
N THR A 116 -7.21 -27.84 -2.56
CA THR A 116 -8.06 -27.55 -1.41
C THR A 116 -9.48 -27.24 -1.88
N ASP A 117 -10.47 -27.82 -1.19
CA ASP A 117 -11.86 -27.44 -1.39
C ASP A 117 -12.07 -25.99 -0.94
N LEU A 118 -12.33 -25.11 -1.90
CA LEU A 118 -12.57 -23.70 -1.65
C LEU A 118 -13.97 -23.43 -1.10
N GLY A 119 -14.84 -24.44 -1.11
CA GLY A 119 -16.23 -24.39 -0.65
C GLY A 119 -17.23 -24.07 -1.76
N LEU A 120 -18.47 -24.51 -1.55
CA LEU A 120 -19.59 -24.26 -2.45
C LEU A 120 -19.99 -22.78 -2.42
N ALA A 121 -19.90 -22.10 -3.57
CA ALA A 121 -20.36 -20.71 -3.76
C ALA A 121 -19.78 -19.70 -2.75
N THR A 122 -18.58 -19.94 -2.25
CA THR A 122 -17.84 -19.05 -1.35
C THR A 122 -17.00 -18.06 -2.15
N LYS A 123 -17.10 -16.77 -1.85
CA LYS A 123 -16.19 -15.79 -2.45
C LYS A 123 -14.79 -15.96 -1.87
N LYS A 124 -13.78 -15.82 -2.72
CA LYS A 124 -12.36 -15.75 -2.36
C LYS A 124 -11.73 -14.51 -3.00
N THR A 125 -10.57 -14.09 -2.53
CA THR A 125 -9.71 -13.15 -3.28
C THR A 125 -8.34 -13.76 -3.47
N ILE A 126 -7.71 -13.53 -4.61
CA ILE A 126 -6.28 -13.81 -4.81
C ILE A 126 -5.55 -12.50 -4.97
N ASP A 127 -4.25 -12.53 -4.70
CA ASP A 127 -3.38 -11.39 -4.97
C ASP A 127 -1.96 -11.84 -5.31
N TYR A 128 -1.21 -10.91 -5.88
CA TYR A 128 0.18 -11.10 -6.26
C TYR A 128 1.14 -10.48 -5.23
N THR A 129 2.33 -11.07 -5.10
CA THR A 129 3.52 -10.42 -4.55
C THR A 129 4.76 -10.91 -5.31
N GLY A 130 5.32 -10.05 -6.17
CA GLY A 130 6.36 -10.44 -7.12
C GLY A 130 5.91 -11.59 -8.05
N ASP A 131 6.67 -12.69 -8.08
CA ASP A 131 6.31 -13.94 -8.82
C ASP A 131 5.30 -14.82 -8.07
N ARG A 132 4.91 -14.45 -6.85
CA ARG A 132 4.07 -15.31 -6.00
C ARG A 132 2.60 -14.94 -6.15
N ILE A 133 1.75 -15.96 -6.21
CA ILE A 133 0.29 -15.84 -6.14
C ILE A 133 -0.17 -16.41 -4.81
N ILE A 134 -0.93 -15.62 -4.06
CA ILE A 134 -1.45 -16.00 -2.75
C ILE A 134 -2.90 -16.42 -2.92
N VAL A 135 -3.23 -17.62 -2.45
CA VAL A 135 -4.56 -18.23 -2.59
C VAL A 135 -5.12 -18.56 -1.21
N PRO A 136 -6.30 -18.05 -0.83
CA PRO A 136 -6.97 -18.41 0.42
C PRO A 136 -7.56 -19.82 0.33
N GLU A 137 -6.92 -20.78 0.98
CA GLU A 137 -7.25 -22.20 0.95
C GLU A 137 -8.05 -22.61 2.19
N ALA A 138 -9.07 -21.81 2.50
CA ALA A 138 -10.04 -22.08 3.57
C ALA A 138 -9.37 -22.42 4.91
N GLY A 139 -9.57 -23.63 5.44
CA GLY A 139 -9.01 -24.04 6.72
C GLY A 139 -7.49 -24.26 6.73
N GLN A 140 -6.85 -24.31 5.56
CA GLN A 140 -5.39 -24.45 5.46
C GLN A 140 -4.64 -23.12 5.64
N GLY A 141 -5.33 -21.98 5.67
CA GLY A 141 -4.69 -20.68 5.59
C GLY A 141 -4.61 -20.18 4.17
N ALA A 142 -3.46 -19.63 3.78
CA ALA A 142 -3.20 -19.21 2.40
C ALA A 142 -2.04 -19.98 1.78
N GLY A 143 -2.26 -20.61 0.64
CA GLY A 143 -1.20 -21.21 -0.18
C GLY A 143 -0.47 -20.13 -0.97
N VAL A 144 0.86 -20.22 -1.00
CA VAL A 144 1.73 -19.33 -1.76
C VAL A 144 2.33 -20.12 -2.91
N TYR A 145 1.96 -19.76 -4.15
CA TYR A 145 2.37 -20.47 -5.36
C TYR A 145 3.35 -19.61 -6.17
N SER A 146 4.36 -20.21 -6.78
CA SER A 146 5.17 -19.53 -7.79
C SER A 146 4.44 -19.52 -9.12
N GLU A 147 4.24 -18.34 -9.72
CA GLU A 147 3.70 -18.24 -11.08
C GLU A 147 4.65 -18.89 -12.09
N THR A 148 5.96 -18.65 -11.95
CA THR A 148 6.98 -19.16 -12.86
C THR A 148 7.01 -20.69 -12.92
N THR A 149 6.94 -21.37 -11.78
CA THR A 149 7.06 -22.85 -11.74
C THR A 149 5.72 -23.57 -11.60
N GLY A 150 4.71 -22.91 -11.05
CA GLY A 150 3.44 -23.51 -10.68
C GLY A 150 3.48 -24.37 -9.41
N SER A 151 4.59 -24.39 -8.67
CA SER A 151 4.65 -25.14 -7.41
C SER A 151 4.09 -24.33 -6.24
N LEU A 152 3.40 -25.03 -5.33
CA LEU A 152 3.18 -24.53 -3.98
C LEU A 152 4.55 -24.39 -3.28
N LEU A 153 4.84 -23.19 -2.79
CA LEU A 153 6.08 -22.85 -2.08
C LEU A 153 5.92 -23.08 -0.58
N GLU A 154 4.84 -22.54 -0.01
CA GLU A 154 4.55 -22.61 1.42
C GLU A 154 3.06 -22.34 1.70
N TYR A 155 2.64 -22.63 2.93
CA TYR A 155 1.36 -22.18 3.47
C TYR A 155 1.60 -21.11 4.53
N LEU A 156 0.85 -20.01 4.45
CA LEU A 156 0.71 -19.05 5.53
C LEU A 156 -0.37 -19.56 6.49
N PRO A 157 -0.02 -19.92 7.73
CA PRO A 157 -0.98 -20.50 8.67
C PRO A 157 -1.96 -19.45 9.19
N ILE A 158 -3.16 -19.90 9.57
CA ILE A 158 -4.10 -19.10 10.35
C ILE A 158 -3.58 -18.99 11.78
N MET A 159 -3.16 -17.79 12.19
CA MET A 159 -2.90 -17.52 13.60
C MET A 159 -4.23 -17.42 14.36
N VAL A 160 -4.26 -17.94 15.58
CA VAL A 160 -5.48 -18.02 16.40
C VAL A 160 -5.24 -17.43 17.77
N ASN A 161 -6.11 -16.49 18.18
CA ASN A 161 -6.15 -15.92 19.52
C ASN A 161 -7.61 -15.51 19.84
N PRO A 162 -8.24 -16.04 20.91
CA PRO A 162 -7.75 -17.07 21.85
C PRO A 162 -7.73 -18.49 21.24
N GLN A 163 -6.91 -19.37 21.81
CA GLN A 163 -6.60 -20.72 21.25
C GLN A 163 -7.80 -21.68 21.16
N ASP A 164 -8.90 -21.39 21.85
CA ASP A 164 -10.12 -22.20 21.94
C ASP A 164 -11.14 -21.93 20.83
N LEU A 165 -10.81 -21.10 19.83
CA LEU A 165 -11.66 -20.88 18.67
C LEU A 165 -11.97 -22.20 17.92
N ALA A 166 -13.24 -22.46 17.61
CA ALA A 166 -13.66 -23.68 16.92
C ALA A 166 -13.02 -23.80 15.52
N GLU A 167 -12.65 -25.02 15.10
CA GLU A 167 -11.99 -25.24 13.80
C GLU A 167 -12.83 -24.76 12.62
N GLY A 168 -14.16 -24.91 12.68
CA GLY A 168 -15.06 -24.45 11.62
C GLY A 168 -15.09 -22.92 11.44
N ASP A 169 -14.63 -22.16 12.44
CA ASP A 169 -14.55 -20.70 12.39
C ASP A 169 -13.18 -20.21 11.87
N ARG A 170 -12.21 -21.12 11.68
CA ARG A 170 -10.87 -20.84 11.17
C ARG A 170 -10.85 -21.03 9.65
N VAL A 171 -11.23 -19.98 8.92
CA VAL A 171 -11.34 -20.05 7.46
C VAL A 171 -10.77 -18.79 6.82
N THR A 172 -9.71 -18.94 6.02
CA THR A 172 -9.21 -17.85 5.18
C THR A 172 -10.15 -17.62 4.01
N ASN A 173 -10.74 -16.44 3.97
CA ASN A 173 -11.72 -16.03 2.96
C ASN A 173 -11.12 -15.07 1.94
N ALA A 174 -10.22 -14.20 2.37
CA ALA A 174 -9.61 -13.22 1.48
C ALA A 174 -8.15 -12.99 1.86
N VAL A 175 -7.33 -12.76 0.85
CA VAL A 175 -5.97 -12.25 0.98
C VAL A 175 -5.82 -10.95 0.20
N VAL A 176 -4.88 -10.12 0.64
CA VAL A 176 -4.40 -8.94 -0.09
C VAL A 176 -2.93 -8.70 0.24
N SER A 177 -2.16 -8.33 -0.77
CA SER A 177 -0.78 -7.88 -0.64
C SER A 177 -0.74 -6.35 -0.65
N ASN A 178 0.11 -5.75 0.18
CA ASN A 178 0.37 -4.32 0.19
C ASN A 178 1.83 -4.06 0.56
N ASP A 179 2.66 -3.91 -0.47
CA ASP A 179 4.13 -3.90 -0.41
C ASP A 179 4.65 -5.19 0.25
N GLU A 180 5.42 -5.08 1.33
CA GLU A 180 6.03 -6.21 2.04
C GLU A 180 5.04 -6.97 2.96
N VAL A 181 3.79 -6.49 3.06
CA VAL A 181 2.79 -7.03 3.98
C VAL A 181 1.73 -7.83 3.23
N ILE A 182 1.38 -8.99 3.77
CA ILE A 182 0.25 -9.81 3.35
C ILE A 182 -0.76 -9.86 4.48
N LEU A 183 -2.02 -9.63 4.13
CA LEU A 183 -3.14 -9.66 5.06
C LEU A 183 -4.07 -10.81 4.72
N MET A 184 -4.51 -11.54 5.74
CA MET A 184 -5.43 -12.68 5.60
C MET A 184 -6.67 -12.49 6.47
N ALA A 185 -7.83 -12.40 5.83
CA ALA A 185 -9.13 -12.37 6.50
C ALA A 185 -9.56 -13.81 6.85
N ASN A 186 -9.43 -14.17 8.13
CA ASN A 186 -9.51 -15.55 8.60
C ASN A 186 -10.81 -15.90 9.34
N GLY A 187 -11.92 -15.26 8.96
CA GLY A 187 -13.21 -15.51 9.58
C GLY A 187 -13.17 -15.19 11.06
N GLY A 188 -13.52 -16.16 11.90
CA GLY A 188 -13.52 -16.00 13.36
C GLY A 188 -12.12 -15.85 13.97
N ALA A 189 -11.05 -16.17 13.23
CA ALA A 189 -9.67 -16.03 13.69
C ALA A 189 -9.09 -14.60 13.49
N GLY A 190 -9.92 -13.66 13.03
CA GLY A 190 -9.53 -12.26 12.89
C GLY A 190 -8.75 -11.97 11.61
N LEU A 191 -8.00 -10.87 11.63
CA LEU A 191 -7.17 -10.42 10.51
C LEU A 191 -5.70 -10.71 10.82
N CYS A 192 -5.09 -11.63 10.08
CA CYS A 192 -3.67 -11.94 10.25
C CYS A 192 -2.80 -11.07 9.33
N LEU A 193 -1.61 -10.75 9.82
CA LEU A 193 -0.57 -10.03 9.11
C LEU A 193 0.66 -10.92 9.00
N SER A 194 1.20 -11.03 7.79
CA SER A 194 2.47 -11.68 7.48
C SER A 194 3.37 -10.69 6.73
N GLU A 195 4.68 -10.83 6.88
CA GLU A 195 5.68 -10.00 6.21
C GLU A 195 6.71 -10.88 5.49
N GLU A 196 7.29 -10.37 4.41
CA GLU A 196 8.46 -11.00 3.80
C GLU A 196 9.71 -10.65 4.60
N LYS A 197 10.40 -11.68 5.09
CA LYS A 197 11.69 -11.54 5.77
C LYS A 197 12.66 -12.57 5.22
N ASP A 198 13.82 -12.10 4.75
CA ASP A 198 14.87 -12.94 4.16
C ASP A 198 14.38 -13.85 3.01
N GLY A 199 13.40 -13.37 2.23
CA GLY A 199 12.80 -14.10 1.12
C GLY A 199 11.73 -15.12 1.51
N GLN A 200 11.35 -15.23 2.79
CA GLN A 200 10.28 -16.10 3.28
C GLN A 200 9.15 -15.29 3.88
N LEU A 201 7.91 -15.71 3.65
CA LEU A 201 6.75 -15.05 4.22
C LEU A 201 6.49 -15.60 5.62
N SER A 202 6.58 -14.73 6.62
CA SER A 202 6.44 -15.12 8.03
C SER A 202 5.22 -14.44 8.66
N PRO A 203 4.36 -15.18 9.40
CA PRO A 203 3.32 -14.57 10.21
C PRO A 203 3.91 -13.66 11.29
N VAL A 204 3.38 -12.44 11.40
CA VAL A 204 3.82 -11.41 12.36
C VAL A 204 2.86 -11.32 13.53
N GLY A 205 1.56 -11.30 13.27
CA GLY A 205 0.56 -11.21 14.33
C GLY A 205 -0.87 -11.10 13.85
N ILE A 206 -1.78 -11.03 14.82
CA ILE A 206 -3.22 -10.89 14.61
C ILE A 206 -3.61 -9.46 14.96
N ILE A 207 -4.28 -8.78 14.03
CA ILE A 207 -5.04 -7.58 14.33
C ILE A 207 -6.38 -8.04 14.88
N GLU A 208 -6.56 -7.88 16.18
CA GLU A 208 -7.80 -8.23 16.86
C GLU A 208 -8.90 -7.25 16.44
N LEU A 209 -9.93 -7.80 15.79
CA LEU A 209 -11.15 -7.12 15.37
C LEU A 209 -12.32 -7.96 15.85
N GLU A 210 -13.40 -7.35 16.34
CA GLU A 210 -14.51 -8.15 16.84
C GLU A 210 -15.32 -8.74 15.67
N GLY A 211 -15.65 -10.03 15.77
CA GLY A 211 -16.48 -10.72 14.78
C GLY A 211 -15.69 -11.33 13.62
N SER A 212 -16.43 -11.96 12.71
CA SER A 212 -15.85 -12.72 11.60
C SER A 212 -15.37 -11.79 10.49
N ILE A 213 -14.07 -11.84 10.17
CA ILE A 213 -13.45 -11.04 9.11
C ILE A 213 -13.51 -11.82 7.80
N ASN A 214 -14.30 -11.32 6.85
CA ASN A 214 -14.62 -12.07 5.62
C ASN A 214 -14.06 -11.44 4.35
N TYR A 215 -13.56 -10.21 4.44
CA TYR A 215 -12.96 -9.50 3.32
C TYR A 215 -11.94 -8.49 3.83
N VAL A 216 -10.88 -8.30 3.05
CA VAL A 216 -9.85 -7.31 3.31
C VAL A 216 -9.38 -6.70 2.00
N GLN A 217 -9.10 -5.41 2.01
CA GLN A 217 -8.42 -4.69 0.95
C GLN A 217 -7.43 -3.71 1.59
N SER A 218 -6.35 -3.37 0.89
CA SER A 218 -5.27 -2.58 1.46
C SER A 218 -4.64 -1.70 0.39
N LYS A 219 -4.30 -0.45 0.74
CA LYS A 219 -3.61 0.47 -0.16
C LYS A 219 -2.85 1.54 0.62
N GLY A 220 -1.56 1.67 0.33
CA GLY A 220 -0.69 2.59 1.06
C GLY A 220 -0.73 2.28 2.55
N ASP A 221 -0.96 3.29 3.38
CA ASP A 221 -0.98 3.08 4.83
C ASP A 221 -2.33 2.60 5.38
N TYR A 222 -3.27 2.15 4.54
CA TYR A 222 -4.62 1.83 5.01
C TYR A 222 -5.03 0.40 4.67
N ILE A 223 -5.61 -0.27 5.67
CA ILE A 223 -6.31 -1.54 5.55
C ILE A 223 -7.81 -1.28 5.75
N ILE A 224 -8.62 -1.88 4.90
CA ILE A 224 -10.08 -1.87 4.99
C ILE A 224 -10.54 -3.32 5.18
N ALA A 225 -11.06 -3.64 6.36
CA ALA A 225 -11.53 -4.97 6.70
C ALA A 225 -13.05 -4.98 6.93
N ALA A 226 -13.72 -6.02 6.42
CA ALA A 226 -15.15 -6.22 6.63
C ALA A 226 -15.39 -7.22 7.75
N SER A 227 -15.87 -6.72 8.90
CA SER A 227 -16.33 -7.51 10.04
C SER A 227 -17.83 -7.75 9.97
N GLY A 228 -18.26 -8.99 10.22
CA GLY A 228 -19.67 -9.33 10.35
C GLY A 228 -20.39 -8.68 11.54
N ARG A 229 -19.66 -8.23 12.58
CA ARG A 229 -20.25 -7.58 13.76
C ARG A 229 -20.05 -6.07 13.77
N GLU A 230 -18.88 -5.61 13.35
CA GLU A 230 -18.49 -4.19 13.46
C GLU A 230 -18.61 -3.42 12.14
N GLY A 231 -19.03 -4.09 11.05
CA GLY A 231 -19.08 -3.47 9.72
C GLY A 231 -17.69 -3.22 9.16
N VAL A 232 -17.49 -2.07 8.50
CA VAL A 232 -16.21 -1.74 7.86
C VAL A 232 -15.27 -1.11 8.86
N GLN A 233 -14.11 -1.75 9.05
CA GLN A 233 -13.00 -1.27 9.86
C GLN A 233 -11.94 -0.66 8.96
N ILE A 234 -11.44 0.53 9.31
CA ILE A 234 -10.34 1.21 8.60
C ILE A 234 -9.17 1.32 9.57
N ILE A 235 -8.06 0.67 9.22
CA ILE A 235 -6.88 0.56 10.07
C ILE A 235 -5.73 1.26 9.38
N LYS A 236 -5.03 2.13 10.09
CA LYS A 236 -3.82 2.80 9.59
C LYS A 236 -2.58 1.99 9.98
N LEU A 237 -1.80 1.59 8.99
CA LEU A 237 -0.47 1.02 9.15
C LEU A 237 0.52 2.15 9.47
N ASN A 238 1.14 2.08 10.65
CA ASN A 238 2.25 2.96 10.99
C ASN A 238 3.54 2.20 10.67
N ARG A 239 4.03 2.38 9.44
CA ARG A 239 5.26 1.75 8.98
C ARG A 239 6.47 2.57 9.45
N PRO A 240 7.56 1.93 9.90
CA PRO A 240 8.85 2.61 9.98
C PRO A 240 9.13 3.24 8.60
N PRO A 241 9.64 4.47 8.54
CA PRO A 241 9.86 5.10 7.25
C PRO A 241 10.89 4.28 6.45
N GLU A 242 10.51 3.92 5.23
CA GLU A 242 11.43 3.33 4.25
C GLU A 242 12.64 4.25 4.05
N SER A 243 13.78 3.66 3.67
CA SER A 243 14.88 4.43 3.06
C SER A 243 14.30 5.37 1.99
N LEU A 244 14.82 6.59 1.89
CA LEU A 244 14.46 7.53 0.84
C LEU A 244 15.06 7.13 -0.52
N GLU A 245 15.80 6.01 -0.61
CA GLU A 245 16.47 5.56 -1.83
C GLU A 245 15.54 5.46 -3.04
N SER A 246 14.41 4.77 -2.91
CA SER A 246 13.42 4.59 -3.97
C SER A 246 12.85 5.95 -4.41
N ARG A 247 12.51 6.81 -3.43
CA ARG A 247 11.99 8.16 -3.65
C ARG A 247 13.01 9.09 -4.29
N CYS A 248 14.30 8.82 -4.14
CA CYS A 248 15.38 9.59 -4.73
C CYS A 248 15.75 9.17 -6.16
N ALA A 249 15.36 7.97 -6.61
CA ALA A 249 15.90 7.36 -7.84
C ALA A 249 15.59 8.15 -9.13
N SER A 250 14.49 8.91 -9.17
CA SER A 250 13.98 9.57 -10.38
C SER A 250 13.62 11.06 -10.20
N LEU A 251 14.14 11.71 -9.15
CA LEU A 251 13.80 13.11 -8.89
C LEU A 251 14.44 14.09 -9.88
N PRO A 252 13.72 15.16 -10.27
CA PRO A 252 14.27 16.21 -11.14
C PRO A 252 15.38 16.99 -10.42
N ILE A 253 16.37 17.45 -11.19
CA ILE A 253 17.46 18.28 -10.66
C ILE A 253 16.93 19.65 -10.25
N TYR A 254 17.34 20.14 -9.07
CA TYR A 254 16.95 21.48 -8.62
C TYR A 254 17.69 22.61 -9.37
N GLU A 255 16.98 23.31 -10.24
CA GLU A 255 17.49 24.46 -11.00
C GLU A 255 17.02 25.83 -10.45
N GLY A 256 16.29 25.83 -9.33
CA GLY A 256 15.61 27.04 -8.81
C GLY A 256 16.53 28.08 -8.14
N SER A 257 15.92 29.01 -7.40
CA SER A 257 16.65 30.06 -6.69
C SER A 257 17.51 29.52 -5.54
N ALA A 258 18.55 30.28 -5.14
CA ALA A 258 19.30 30.02 -3.91
C ALA A 258 18.50 30.37 -2.63
N LYS A 259 17.32 30.98 -2.75
CA LYS A 259 16.38 31.14 -1.63
C LYS A 259 15.24 30.13 -1.84
N LEU A 260 15.18 29.10 -1.00
CA LEU A 260 14.16 28.07 -1.10
C LEU A 260 13.05 28.33 -0.09
N ASN A 261 11.83 28.50 -0.59
CA ASN A 261 10.63 28.62 0.24
C ASN A 261 9.57 27.65 -0.27
N ILE A 262 9.17 26.72 0.58
CA ILE A 262 8.11 25.76 0.29
C ILE A 262 6.82 26.25 0.95
N PRO A 263 5.78 26.61 0.18
CA PRO A 263 4.50 27.05 0.74
C PRO A 263 3.77 25.92 1.47
N ALA A 264 2.86 26.27 2.38
CA ALA A 264 2.03 25.30 3.07
C ALA A 264 1.10 24.55 2.10
N GLY A 265 0.90 23.26 2.36
CA GLY A 265 0.09 22.37 1.50
C GLY A 265 0.71 22.06 0.13
N GLN A 266 1.96 22.47 -0.13
CA GLN A 266 2.68 22.11 -1.34
C GLN A 266 3.75 21.07 -1.04
N GLU A 267 4.00 20.20 -2.01
CA GLU A 267 5.02 19.16 -1.94
C GLU A 267 6.05 19.36 -3.05
N TYR A 268 7.33 19.38 -2.70
CA TYR A 268 8.43 19.51 -3.63
C TYR A 268 9.49 18.44 -3.38
N ALA A 269 10.02 17.85 -4.44
CA ALA A 269 11.06 16.84 -4.35
C ALA A 269 12.10 17.07 -5.45
N PHE A 270 13.38 17.12 -5.08
CA PHE A 270 14.46 17.38 -6.03
C PHE A 270 15.72 16.56 -5.74
N SER A 271 16.50 16.33 -6.79
CA SER A 271 17.85 15.81 -6.71
C SER A 271 18.92 16.87 -7.02
N GLY A 272 20.16 16.56 -6.69
CA GLY A 272 21.34 17.28 -7.18
C GLY A 272 22.19 17.90 -6.09
N SER A 273 22.80 19.04 -6.39
CA SER A 273 23.62 19.75 -5.42
C SER A 273 23.49 21.25 -5.55
N LYS A 274 23.36 21.94 -4.42
CA LYS A 274 23.26 23.41 -4.40
C LYS A 274 23.64 24.02 -3.07
N ARG A 275 24.12 25.25 -3.18
CA ARG A 275 24.28 26.15 -2.04
C ARG A 275 23.09 27.12 -1.95
N PHE A 276 22.28 26.94 -0.92
CA PHE A 276 21.21 27.85 -0.54
C PHE A 276 21.72 28.99 0.35
N ASN A 277 21.09 30.15 0.20
CA ASN A 277 21.19 31.25 1.14
C ASN A 277 20.33 30.97 2.36
N ASN A 278 19.09 30.54 2.18
CA ASN A 278 18.17 30.17 3.25
C ASN A 278 17.20 29.07 2.77
N MET A 279 16.63 28.35 3.72
CA MET A 279 15.55 27.40 3.49
C MET A 279 14.43 27.66 4.51
N LYS A 280 13.22 27.87 4.00
CA LYS A 280 12.00 27.94 4.81
C LYS A 280 11.00 26.92 4.27
N ILE A 281 10.64 25.96 5.10
CA ILE A 281 9.73 24.87 4.73
C ILE A 281 8.43 25.06 5.49
N ASN A 282 7.32 25.30 4.79
CA ASN A 282 5.98 25.35 5.38
C ASN A 282 5.08 24.19 4.88
N GLY A 283 5.52 23.45 3.86
CA GLY A 283 4.84 22.27 3.30
C GLY A 283 5.73 21.03 3.39
N SER A 284 5.82 20.23 2.32
CA SER A 284 6.68 19.05 2.26
C SER A 284 7.86 19.25 1.30
N LEU A 285 9.07 18.90 1.74
CA LEU A 285 10.30 18.97 0.95
C LEU A 285 11.11 17.69 1.05
N LEU A 286 11.46 17.09 -0.09
CA LEU A 286 12.46 16.04 -0.22
C LEU A 286 13.67 16.54 -1.03
N LEU A 287 14.88 16.39 -0.49
CA LEU A 287 16.13 16.73 -1.17
C LEU A 287 17.11 15.54 -1.22
N CYS A 288 17.47 15.09 -2.42
CA CYS A 288 18.40 13.97 -2.62
C CYS A 288 19.72 14.44 -3.24
N GLY A 289 20.83 14.33 -2.51
CA GLY A 289 22.17 14.71 -2.98
C GLY A 289 22.96 15.52 -1.97
N SER A 290 23.62 16.59 -2.40
CA SER A 290 24.56 17.36 -1.57
C SER A 290 24.18 18.83 -1.47
N TRP A 291 23.80 19.26 -0.27
CA TRP A 291 23.18 20.56 -0.04
C TRP A 291 23.95 21.34 1.02
N THR A 292 24.06 22.65 0.80
CA THR A 292 24.66 23.55 1.79
C THR A 292 23.77 24.75 2.00
N VAL A 293 23.49 25.12 3.25
CA VAL A 293 22.70 26.31 3.60
C VAL A 293 23.57 27.31 4.33
N ARG A 294 23.64 28.53 3.82
CA ARG A 294 24.49 29.59 4.39
C ARG A 294 23.91 30.20 5.66
N ASN A 295 22.59 30.32 5.76
CA ASN A 295 21.88 30.90 6.90
C ASN A 295 21.00 29.85 7.59
N ASN A 296 20.15 30.32 8.52
CA ASN A 296 19.25 29.45 9.28
C ASN A 296 18.30 28.67 8.36
N VAL A 297 17.92 27.49 8.83
CA VAL A 297 16.88 26.65 8.24
C VAL A 297 15.71 26.60 9.22
N LEU A 298 14.49 26.82 8.71
CA LEU A 298 13.27 26.74 9.49
C LEU A 298 12.30 25.76 8.84
N ILE A 299 11.96 24.70 9.56
CA ILE A 299 10.87 23.78 9.25
C ILE A 299 9.69 24.23 10.13
N ASN A 300 8.68 24.83 9.52
CA ASN A 300 7.54 25.42 10.24
C ASN A 300 6.57 24.34 10.72
N THR A 301 5.60 24.74 11.55
CA THR A 301 4.58 23.88 12.14
C THR A 301 3.93 22.95 11.11
N ASP A 302 3.78 21.68 11.48
CA ASP A 302 3.20 20.60 10.65
C ASP A 302 3.88 20.37 9.28
N ALA A 303 5.07 20.96 9.06
CA ALA A 303 5.81 20.80 7.82
C ALA A 303 6.70 19.54 7.85
N LEU A 304 7.04 19.03 6.67
CA LEU A 304 7.89 17.87 6.48
C LEU A 304 9.15 18.28 5.69
N PHE A 305 10.32 18.01 6.24
CA PHE A 305 11.57 18.09 5.50
C PHE A 305 12.33 16.77 5.59
N GLU A 306 12.69 16.24 4.44
CA GLU A 306 13.40 14.97 4.29
C GLU A 306 14.61 15.20 3.39
N TYR A 307 15.74 14.56 3.71
CA TYR A 307 16.85 14.54 2.78
C TYR A 307 17.63 13.22 2.80
N ARG A 308 18.14 12.85 1.62
CA ARG A 308 19.10 11.75 1.45
C ARG A 308 20.43 12.28 0.93
N GLY A 309 21.53 11.98 1.61
CA GLY A 309 22.88 12.36 1.20
C GLY A 309 23.57 13.27 2.21
N ASN A 310 24.02 14.45 1.79
CA ASN A 310 24.77 15.37 2.65
C ASN A 310 24.06 16.71 2.80
N LEU A 311 23.87 17.16 4.04
CA LEU A 311 23.35 18.49 4.36
C LEU A 311 24.30 19.21 5.31
N ILE A 312 24.77 20.38 4.89
CA ILE A 312 25.66 21.24 5.67
C ILE A 312 24.98 22.58 5.95
N ILE A 313 24.83 22.96 7.21
CA ILE A 313 24.17 24.21 7.61
C ILE A 313 25.17 25.10 8.37
N GLY A 314 25.36 26.32 7.88
CA GLY A 314 26.31 27.27 8.44
C GLY A 314 27.76 26.90 8.12
N ARG A 315 28.69 27.46 8.91
CA ARG A 315 30.13 27.20 8.85
C ARG A 315 30.80 27.61 10.16
N ASN A 316 32.01 27.12 10.44
CA ASN A 316 32.75 27.40 11.67
C ASN A 316 32.77 28.89 12.10
N ASN A 317 32.99 29.82 11.17
CA ASN A 317 33.05 31.26 11.46
C ASN A 317 31.70 31.98 11.31
N SER A 318 30.61 31.24 11.10
CA SER A 318 29.26 31.77 10.99
C SER A 318 28.25 30.67 11.32
N ARG A 319 28.14 30.38 12.61
CA ARG A 319 27.18 29.39 13.14
C ARG A 319 25.74 29.79 12.79
N LYS A 320 24.89 28.80 12.57
CA LYS A 320 23.50 28.96 12.13
C LYS A 320 22.64 27.90 12.78
N GLU A 321 21.37 28.23 12.92
CA GLU A 321 20.38 27.38 13.56
C GLU A 321 19.60 26.56 12.53
N LEU A 322 19.21 25.36 12.96
CA LEU A 322 18.16 24.59 12.34
C LEU A 322 17.03 24.45 13.36
N THR A 323 15.87 25.01 13.05
CA THR A 323 14.68 24.94 13.91
C THR A 323 13.64 24.01 13.29
N VAL A 324 13.15 23.07 14.11
CA VAL A 324 12.03 22.17 13.81
C VAL A 324 10.88 22.57 14.72
N ALA A 325 9.88 23.24 14.15
CA ALA A 325 8.74 23.80 14.90
C ALA A 325 7.74 22.71 15.37
N PRO A 326 6.73 23.04 16.19
CA PRO A 326 5.78 22.07 16.71
C PRO A 326 5.07 21.26 15.64
N GLY A 327 4.93 19.95 15.86
CA GLY A 327 4.29 19.03 14.92
C GLY A 327 5.05 18.83 13.60
N ALA A 328 6.18 19.52 13.39
CA ALA A 328 6.98 19.36 12.19
C ALA A 328 7.89 18.13 12.28
N THR A 329 8.18 17.53 11.13
CA THR A 329 9.03 16.35 11.01
C THR A 329 10.28 16.66 10.18
N PHE A 330 11.44 16.33 10.73
CA PHE A 330 12.72 16.36 10.02
C PHE A 330 13.30 14.94 9.90
N ARG A 331 13.44 14.45 8.67
CA ARG A 331 14.01 13.12 8.37
C ARG A 331 15.38 13.22 7.74
N VAL A 332 16.30 12.45 8.30
CA VAL A 332 17.72 12.43 7.96
C VAL A 332 18.09 11.04 7.43
N GLU A 333 18.50 10.95 6.18
CA GLU A 333 19.17 9.77 5.65
C GLU A 333 20.56 10.13 5.10
N GLY A 334 21.61 9.86 5.86
CA GLY A 334 22.99 10.21 5.51
C GLY A 334 23.63 11.20 6.49
N ASN A 335 24.42 12.15 5.99
CA ASN A 335 25.27 12.99 6.83
C ASN A 335 24.67 14.38 7.06
N LEU A 336 24.41 14.73 8.32
CA LEU A 336 24.05 16.07 8.77
C LEU A 336 25.27 16.73 9.41
N THR A 337 25.68 17.89 8.92
CA THR A 337 26.64 18.76 9.61
C THR A 337 26.02 20.12 9.88
N LEU A 338 25.84 20.44 11.16
CA LEU A 338 25.27 21.70 11.62
C LEU A 338 26.32 22.44 12.45
N TYR A 339 26.73 23.61 11.95
CA TYR A 339 27.76 24.39 12.63
C TYR A 339 27.24 25.26 13.79
N GLY A 340 25.92 25.34 14.00
CA GLY A 340 25.30 26.00 15.16
C GLY A 340 24.32 25.06 15.86
N ASP A 341 23.22 25.61 16.34
CA ASP A 341 22.31 24.94 17.26
C ASP A 341 21.17 24.24 16.52
N LEU A 342 20.80 23.05 17.01
CA LEU A 342 19.59 22.34 16.60
C LEU A 342 18.51 22.62 17.63
N ILE A 343 17.38 23.15 17.21
CA ILE A 343 16.25 23.48 18.08
C ILE A 343 15.07 22.62 17.66
N LEU A 344 14.67 21.69 18.53
CA LEU A 344 13.47 20.87 18.39
C LEU A 344 12.41 21.46 19.33
N GLU A 345 11.44 22.18 18.77
CA GLU A 345 10.34 22.78 19.54
C GLU A 345 9.31 21.70 19.96
N ASP A 346 8.37 22.06 20.85
CA ASP A 346 7.45 21.10 21.48
C ASP A 346 6.67 20.25 20.45
N GLY A 347 6.71 18.92 20.60
CA GLY A 347 6.05 17.98 19.70
C GLY A 347 6.70 17.85 18.32
N ALA A 348 7.89 18.41 18.10
CA ALA A 348 8.67 18.17 16.88
C ALA A 348 9.14 16.71 16.79
N THR A 349 9.41 16.26 15.56
CA THR A 349 9.93 14.92 15.30
C THR A 349 11.23 14.98 14.51
N LEU A 350 12.28 14.31 15.02
CA LEU A 350 13.54 14.07 14.34
C LEU A 350 13.71 12.57 14.10
N GLU A 351 13.85 12.18 12.83
CA GLU A 351 13.91 10.78 12.42
C GLU A 351 15.19 10.50 11.63
N PHE A 352 15.95 9.50 12.05
CA PHE A 352 17.11 9.00 11.32
C PHE A 352 16.76 7.72 10.56
N LEU A 353 16.97 7.74 9.25
CA LEU A 353 16.67 6.64 8.34
C LEU A 353 17.96 5.92 7.95
N GLY A 354 17.88 4.60 7.82
CA GLY A 354 19.03 3.74 7.50
C GLY A 354 20.05 3.62 8.64
N PRO A 355 20.90 2.57 8.65
CA PRO A 355 21.85 2.32 9.74
C PRO A 355 23.07 3.27 9.72
N ASP A 356 23.34 3.92 8.57
CA ASP A 356 24.57 4.68 8.34
C ASP A 356 24.41 6.21 8.50
N SER A 357 23.26 6.67 9.01
CA SER A 357 23.02 8.09 9.23
C SER A 357 23.96 8.64 10.30
N ARG A 358 24.48 9.85 10.06
CA ARG A 358 25.45 10.51 10.94
C ARG A 358 25.07 11.96 11.18
N VAL A 359 25.23 12.40 12.41
CA VAL A 359 24.96 13.78 12.82
C VAL A 359 26.18 14.39 13.49
N ASN A 360 26.54 15.60 13.06
CA ASN A 360 27.69 16.36 13.56
C ASN A 360 27.24 17.79 13.88
N ILE A 361 26.89 18.02 15.14
CA ILE A 361 26.38 19.31 15.63
C ILE A 361 27.47 20.00 16.45
N PHE A 362 27.86 21.20 16.02
CA PHE A 362 28.90 21.99 16.70
C PHE A 362 28.34 22.91 17.80
N GLY A 363 27.05 23.26 17.71
CA GLY A 363 26.33 24.03 18.71
C GLY A 363 25.66 23.13 19.76
N GLU A 364 24.58 23.61 20.35
CA GLU A 364 23.76 22.86 21.29
C GLU A 364 22.57 22.19 20.60
N VAL A 365 22.04 21.15 21.25
CA VAL A 365 20.78 20.50 20.87
C VAL A 365 19.76 20.87 21.95
N GLU A 366 18.80 21.71 21.58
CA GLU A 366 17.71 22.14 22.45
C GLU A 366 16.49 21.30 22.15
N ILE A 367 15.98 20.59 23.15
CA ILE A 367 14.86 19.65 23.04
C ILE A 367 13.70 20.17 23.89
N GLY A 368 12.60 20.53 23.24
CA GLY A 368 11.34 20.90 23.88
C GLY A 368 10.54 19.72 24.43
N ASP A 369 9.32 19.98 24.86
CA ASP A 369 8.44 18.96 25.45
C ASP A 369 7.87 18.03 24.38
N ASN A 370 7.75 16.74 24.69
CA ASN A 370 7.15 15.71 23.81
C ASN A 370 7.79 15.58 22.42
N VAL A 371 9.07 15.96 22.28
CA VAL A 371 9.83 15.72 21.05
C VAL A 371 10.05 14.22 20.85
N ASN A 372 9.85 13.74 19.63
CA ASN A 372 10.18 12.37 19.25
C ASN A 372 11.51 12.33 18.48
N ILE A 373 12.49 11.59 18.99
CA ILE A 373 13.76 11.31 18.31
C ILE A 373 13.86 9.81 18.11
N SER A 374 14.00 9.35 16.87
CA SER A 374 14.01 7.92 16.57
C SER A 374 14.97 7.56 15.43
N GLY A 375 15.29 6.27 15.32
CA GLY A 375 16.23 5.74 14.33
C GLY A 375 17.63 5.47 14.88
N THR A 376 18.45 4.79 14.09
CA THR A 376 19.86 4.50 14.41
C THR A 376 20.75 5.52 13.73
N PHE A 377 21.67 6.13 14.48
CA PHE A 377 22.62 7.11 13.94
C PHE A 377 23.91 7.19 14.74
N GLU A 378 24.97 7.66 14.09
CA GLU A 378 26.24 8.04 14.73
C GLU A 378 26.20 9.51 15.13
N ASP A 379 26.19 9.80 16.44
CA ASP A 379 26.42 11.14 16.96
C ASP A 379 27.93 11.42 17.09
N ILE A 380 28.47 12.15 16.13
CA ILE A 380 29.91 12.41 16.02
C ILE A 380 30.43 13.26 17.21
N ARG A 381 29.56 14.03 17.86
CA ARG A 381 29.96 14.98 18.92
C ARG A 381 29.31 14.74 20.28
N ASN A 382 28.52 13.68 20.42
CA ASN A 382 27.81 13.31 21.65
C ASN A 382 27.00 14.49 22.20
N LYS A 383 26.14 15.04 21.34
CA LYS A 383 25.23 16.14 21.62
C LYS A 383 23.80 15.70 21.97
N PHE A 384 23.41 14.47 21.60
CA PHE A 384 22.13 13.87 21.93
C PHE A 384 22.17 13.02 23.22
#